data_AF-A0A644Z5D7-F1
#
_entry.id   AF-A0A644Z5D7-F1
#
_cell.length_a   1.000
_cell.length_b   1.000
_cell.length_c   1.000
_cell.angle_alpha   90.00
_cell.angle_beta   90.00
_cell.angle_gamma   90.00
#
_symmetry.space_group_name_H-M   'P 1'
#
loop_
_entity.id
_entity.type
_entity.pdbx_description
1 polymer ?
#
loop_
_entity_poly.entity_id
_entity_poly.type
_entity_poly.pdbx_seq_one_letter_code
_entity_poly.pdbx_strand_id
1 'polypeptide(L)' 'MAGDIIGDYSFDRPLQVGDTLVFEDMAIYTMVKTNTFNGMPLPSLVIQNLDGDCEVIHRFGYEDFKHRLG' A
#
# COMPACT_ATOMS: atom_id res chain seq x y z
N MET A 1 -4.19 -14.48 16.33
CA MET A 1 -4.25 -14.33 14.86
C MET A 1 -2.83 -14.32 14.35
N ALA A 2 -2.49 -15.14 13.35
CA ALA A 2 -1.16 -15.25 12.76
C ALA A 2 -1.21 -15.31 11.22
N GLY A 3 -2.31 -14.85 10.62
CA GLY A 3 -2.58 -14.98 9.19
C GLY A 3 -2.25 -13.75 8.34
N ASP A 4 -1.67 -12.71 8.93
CA ASP A 4 -1.20 -11.52 8.20
C ASP A 4 0.20 -11.78 7.64
N ILE A 5 0.26 -12.66 6.63
CA ILE A 5 1.47 -13.14 5.98
C ILE A 5 1.24 -12.98 4.48
N ILE A 6 2.07 -12.17 3.83
CA ILE A 6 1.96 -11.91 2.39
C ILE A 6 2.44 -13.10 1.54
N GLY A 7 3.40 -13.88 2.06
CA GLY A 7 3.94 -15.07 1.43
C GLY A 7 5.43 -15.25 1.74
N ASP A 8 6.03 -16.27 1.12
CA ASP A 8 7.47 -16.56 1.21
C ASP A 8 8.19 -16.02 -0.04
N TYR A 9 9.27 -15.27 0.17
CA TYR A 9 10.04 -14.61 -0.88
C TYR A 9 11.55 -14.78 -0.64
N SER A 10 12.35 -14.69 -1.70
CA SER A 10 13.81 -14.72 -1.64
C SER A 10 14.40 -13.49 -2.33
N PHE A 11 15.52 -13.00 -1.79
CA PHE A 11 16.24 -11.83 -2.27
C PHE A 11 17.74 -12.12 -2.37
N ASP A 12 18.44 -11.43 -3.27
CA ASP A 12 19.88 -11.64 -3.48
C ASP A 12 20.74 -11.29 -2.25
N ARG A 13 20.23 -10.42 -1.37
CA ARG A 13 20.83 -10.04 -0.10
C ARG A 13 19.79 -10.04 1.03
N PRO A 14 20.21 -10.18 2.29
CA PRO A 14 19.33 -9.96 3.43
C PRO A 14 18.69 -8.56 3.39
N LEU A 15 17.39 -8.51 3.71
CA LEU A 15 16.65 -7.26 3.84
C LEU A 15 17.07 -6.51 5.12
N GLN A 16 17.00 -5.18 5.04
CA GLN A 16 17.27 -4.27 6.15
C GLN A 16 16.08 -3.34 6.36
N VAL A 17 15.93 -2.84 7.59
CA VAL A 17 14.91 -1.83 7.90
C VAL A 17 15.15 -0.60 7.02
N GLY A 18 14.11 -0.17 6.32
CA GLY A 18 14.16 0.94 5.36
C GLY A 18 14.28 0.52 3.89
N ASP A 19 14.51 -0.76 3.60
CA ASP A 19 14.43 -1.27 2.22
C ASP A 19 12.99 -1.14 1.68
N THR A 20 12.87 -0.72 0.41
CA THR A 20 11.59 -0.67 -0.31
C THR A 20 11.30 -2.03 -0.92
N LEU A 21 10.13 -2.58 -0.62
CA LEU A 21 9.58 -3.77 -1.28
C LEU A 21 8.49 -3.36 -2.27
N VAL A 22 8.54 -3.90 -3.48
CA VAL A 22 7.55 -3.65 -4.53
C VAL A 22 6.73 -4.92 -4.73
N PHE A 23 5.44 -4.83 -4.42
CA PHE A 23 4.47 -5.88 -4.73
C PHE A 23 3.85 -5.58 -6.09
N GLU A 24 4.15 -6.42 -7.07
CA GLU A 24 3.69 -6.26 -8.45
C GLU A 24 2.23 -6.70 -8.62
N ASP A 25 1.61 -6.32 -9.74
CA ASP A 25 0.22 -6.65 -10.11
C ASP A 25 -0.86 -6.25 -9.08
N MET A 26 -0.64 -5.15 -8.37
CA MET A 26 -1.54 -4.66 -7.32
C MET A 26 -2.59 -3.64 -7.82
N ALA A 27 -2.68 -3.37 -9.13
CA ALA A 27 -3.56 -2.32 -9.66
C ALA A 27 -5.04 -2.72 -9.66
N ILE A 28 -5.35 -3.97 -9.98
CA ILE A 28 -6.72 -4.45 -10.22
C ILE A 28 -7.21 -5.20 -8.98
N TYR A 29 -8.47 -4.96 -8.58
CA TYR A 29 -9.13 -5.61 -7.42
C TYR A 29 -8.49 -5.43 -6.04
N THR A 30 -7.39 -4.67 -5.93
CA THR A 30 -6.80 -4.29 -4.64
C THR A 30 -7.45 -3.02 -4.11
N MET A 31 -7.27 -1.89 -4.79
CA MET A 31 -7.70 -0.56 -4.29
C MET A 31 -9.19 -0.50 -3.97
N VAL A 32 -10.04 -1.07 -4.83
CA VAL A 32 -11.49 -1.11 -4.67
C VAL A 32 -11.97 -1.99 -3.51
N LYS A 33 -11.09 -2.80 -2.93
CA LYS A 33 -11.37 -3.68 -1.78
C LYS A 33 -10.59 -3.32 -0.52
N THR A 34 -9.81 -2.24 -0.55
CA THR A 34 -9.04 -1.79 0.62
C THR A 34 -9.95 -1.33 1.75
N ASN A 35 -9.49 -1.54 2.98
CA ASN A 35 -10.18 -1.14 4.20
C ASN A 35 -9.18 -0.62 5.23
N THR A 36 -9.68 -0.03 6.31
CA THR A 36 -8.88 0.55 7.39
C THR A 36 -8.89 -0.34 8.63
N PHE A 37 -8.83 -1.67 8.44
CA PHE A 37 -8.76 -2.64 9.54
C PHE A 37 -7.59 -2.29 10.49
N ASN A 38 -7.82 -2.41 11.79
CA ASN A 38 -6.89 -1.98 12.85
C ASN A 38 -6.43 -0.50 12.79
N GLY A 39 -7.14 0.36 12.05
CA GLY A 39 -6.72 1.75 11.86
C GLY A 39 -5.49 1.91 10.99
N MET A 40 -5.12 0.88 10.21
CA MET A 40 -3.98 0.96 9.29
C MET A 40 -4.24 2.02 8.21
N PRO A 41 -3.24 2.88 7.92
CA PRO A 41 -3.37 3.89 6.89
C PRO A 41 -3.52 3.25 5.52
N LEU A 42 -4.41 3.81 4.69
CA LEU A 42 -4.53 3.40 3.30
C LEU A 42 -3.32 3.93 2.50
N PRO A 43 -2.82 3.17 1.52
CA PRO A 43 -1.74 3.62 0.65
C PRO A 43 -2.20 4.81 -0.20
N SER A 44 -1.27 5.75 -0.47
CA SER A 44 -1.54 6.85 -1.40
C SER A 44 -1.72 6.30 -2.82
N LEU A 45 -2.59 6.95 -3.60
CA LEU A 45 -2.71 6.68 -5.03
C LEU A 45 -1.71 7.53 -5.79
N VAL A 46 -0.84 6.89 -6.56
CA VAL A 46 0.24 7.55 -7.31
C VAL A 46 0.24 7.04 -8.74
N ILE A 47 0.39 7.94 -9.70
CA ILE A 47 0.64 7.62 -11.11
C ILE A 47 2.08 8.00 -11.43
N GLN A 48 2.82 7.07 -12.02
CA GLN A 48 4.13 7.35 -12.60
C GLN A 48 3.96 7.66 -14.09
N ASN A 49 4.44 8.84 -14.49
CA ASN A 49 4.43 9.29 -15.87
C ASN A 49 5.54 8.59 -16.69
N LEU A 50 5.46 8.71 -18.02
CA LEU A 50 6.42 8.06 -18.93
C LEU A 50 7.85 8.59 -18.79
N ASP A 51 8.02 9.82 -18.29
CA ASP A 51 9.31 10.44 -17.96
C ASP A 51 9.86 10.01 -16.60
N GLY A 52 9.09 9.24 -15.83
CA GLY A 52 9.46 8.70 -14.53
C GLY A 52 8.96 9.53 -13.35
N ASP A 53 8.36 10.69 -13.57
CA ASP A 53 7.83 11.53 -12.50
C ASP A 53 6.58 10.92 -11.87
N CYS A 54 6.47 11.01 -10.53
CA CYS A 54 5.35 10.48 -9.78
C CYS A 54 4.40 11.59 -9.33
N GLU A 55 3.14 11.49 -9.75
CA GLU A 55 2.06 12.36 -9.31
C GLU A 55 1.20 11.67 -8.27
N VAL A 56 1.00 12.32 -7.12
CA VAL A 56 0.08 11.80 -6.10
C VAL A 56 -1.34 12.25 -6.43
N ILE A 57 -2.17 11.29 -6.83
CA ILE A 57 -3.57 11.53 -7.20
C ILE A 57 -4.45 11.64 -5.96
N HIS A 58 -4.13 10.89 -4.90
CA HIS A 58 -4.88 10.95 -3.66
C HIS A 58 -4.04 10.53 -2.46
N ARG A 59 -4.15 11.27 -1.36
CA ARG A 59 -3.60 10.90 -0.05
C ARG A 59 -4.74 10.74 0.94
N PHE A 60 -4.82 9.56 1.54
CA PHE A 60 -5.76 9.32 2.63
C PHE A 60 -5.18 9.85 3.95
N GLY A 61 -6.00 10.59 4.68
CA GLY A 61 -5.69 11.13 6.00
C GLY A 61 -6.57 10.55 7.10
N TYR A 62 -6.39 11.08 8.31
CA TYR A 62 -7.17 10.66 9.47
C TYR A 62 -8.68 10.89 9.29
N GLU A 63 -9.09 11.97 8.61
CA GLU A 63 -10.51 12.25 8.39
C GLU A 63 -11.17 11.20 7.48
N ASP A 64 -10.45 10.61 6.53
CA ASP A 64 -10.95 9.50 5.70
C ASP A 64 -11.22 8.24 6.53
N PHE A 65 -10.33 7.97 7.49
CA PHE A 65 -10.54 6.88 8.45
C PHE A 65 -11.76 7.15 9.33
N LYS A 66 -11.85 8.35 9.91
CA LYS A 66 -12.94 8.74 10.81
C LYS A 66 -14.31 8.71 10.12
N HIS A 67 -14.42 9.21 8.89
CA HIS A 67 -15.67 9.17 8.12
C HIS A 67 -16.14 7.75 7.78
N ARG A 68 -15.27 6.73 7.81
CA ARG A 68 -15.67 5.33 7.57
C ARG A 68 -16.22 4.63 8.82
N LEU A 69 -16.13 5.26 9.99
CA LEU A 69 -16.57 4.68 11.27
C LEU A 69 -18.01 5.08 11.66
N GLY A 70 -18.69 5.96 10.91
CA GLY A 70 -20.04 6.45 11.23
C GLY A 70 -20.80 6.97 10.03
#